data_AF-A8C9K9-F1
#
_entry.id   AF-A8C9K9-F1
#
_cell.length_a   1.000
_cell.length_b   1.000
_cell.length_c   1.000
_cell.angle_alpha   90.00
_cell.angle_beta   90.00
_cell.angle_gamma   90.00
#
_symmetry.space_group_name_H-M   'P 1'
#
loop_
_entity.id
_entity.type
_entity.pdbx_description
1 polymer ?
#
loop_
_entity_poly.entity_id
_entity_poly.type
_entity_poly.pdbx_seq_one_letter_code
_entity_poly.pdbx_strand_id
1 'polypeptide(L)'
;TRATTSRPASTRRLTRTPKLTPTPTLSSECYNYEVLNESSRATTYQGFTFLCDFRLSGWYRFHGEAGSRMPQSCVPSRRCGTTEPGWLNGSHPSVAEGAVRRQVCFSGSFSCCRRSTFIYVRNCGAFFVYRLDRTPGCFLRYCGNGIPPTTPVNVSNASLAATPSSSPASRHTPIPTLFSTFECYNYTILNESDRAQGYQSSNV
;
A
#
# COMPACT_ATOMS: atom_id res chain seq x y z
N THR A 1 62.42 -59.31 -0.89
CA THR A 1 61.21 -58.88 -1.63
C THR A 1 60.11 -58.64 -0.63
N ARG A 2 59.79 -57.39 -0.27
CA ARG A 2 58.75 -57.07 0.73
C ARG A 2 57.71 -56.16 0.07
N ALA A 3 56.55 -56.72 -0.24
CA ALA A 3 55.42 -55.99 -0.81
C ALA A 3 54.65 -55.31 0.34
N THR A 4 54.47 -53.99 0.23
CA THR A 4 53.70 -53.19 1.18
C THR A 4 52.40 -52.79 0.49
N THR A 5 51.29 -53.42 0.86
CA THR A 5 49.96 -53.16 0.28
C THR A 5 49.31 -52.01 1.05
N SER A 6 49.11 -50.87 0.38
CA SER A 6 48.37 -49.73 0.93
C SER A 6 46.86 -49.88 0.69
N ARG A 7 46.06 -49.57 1.71
CA ARG A 7 44.59 -49.67 1.73
C ARG A 7 43.98 -48.38 1.16
N PRO A 8 42.92 -48.41 0.33
CA PRO A 8 42.32 -47.19 -0.17
C PRO A 8 41.49 -46.50 0.91
N ALA A 9 41.60 -45.16 0.97
CA ALA A 9 40.81 -44.32 1.86
C ALA A 9 39.37 -44.19 1.33
N SER A 10 38.40 -44.50 2.19
CA SER A 10 36.97 -44.37 1.91
C SER A 10 36.54 -42.91 2.02
N THR A 11 36.19 -42.28 0.90
CA THR A 11 35.68 -40.90 0.88
C THR A 11 34.18 -40.90 1.16
N ARG A 12 33.79 -40.55 2.39
CA ARG A 12 32.38 -40.45 2.79
C ARG A 12 31.79 -39.13 2.26
N ARG A 13 30.93 -39.22 1.23
CA ARG A 13 30.21 -38.07 0.67
C ARG A 13 29.16 -37.60 1.68
N LEU A 14 29.34 -36.41 2.25
CA LEU A 14 28.34 -35.74 3.08
C LEU A 14 27.22 -35.21 2.17
N THR A 15 26.09 -35.91 2.15
CA THR A 15 24.85 -35.44 1.53
C THR A 15 24.28 -34.31 2.39
N ARG A 16 24.40 -33.06 1.89
CA ARG A 16 23.85 -31.87 2.53
C ARG A 16 22.32 -31.90 2.33
N THR A 17 21.57 -32.18 3.38
CA THR A 17 20.11 -32.09 3.39
C THR A 17 19.68 -30.65 3.06
N PRO A 18 18.68 -30.45 2.19
CA PRO A 18 18.08 -29.13 1.98
C PRO A 18 17.50 -28.63 3.30
N LYS A 19 18.05 -27.53 3.82
CA LYS A 19 17.47 -26.81 4.95
C LYS A 19 16.11 -26.27 4.48
N LEU A 20 15.02 -26.81 5.01
CA LEU A 20 13.69 -26.26 4.80
C LEU A 20 13.71 -24.82 5.33
N THR A 21 13.63 -23.86 4.42
CA THR A 21 13.53 -22.44 4.76
C THR A 21 12.18 -22.24 5.45
N PRO A 22 12.12 -21.75 6.70
CA PRO A 22 10.86 -21.50 7.36
C PRO A 22 10.07 -20.50 6.52
N THR A 23 8.82 -20.85 6.22
CA THR A 23 7.86 -19.94 5.58
C THR A 23 7.85 -18.64 6.37
N PRO A 24 8.07 -17.47 5.74
CA PRO A 24 8.10 -16.21 6.46
C PRO A 24 6.76 -16.00 7.15
N THR A 25 6.76 -16.10 8.48
CA THR A 25 5.60 -15.79 9.30
C THR A 25 5.35 -14.29 9.19
N LEU A 26 4.19 -13.94 8.64
CA LEU A 26 3.79 -12.55 8.51
C LEU A 26 3.70 -11.91 9.91
N SER A 27 4.22 -10.69 10.04
CA SER A 27 4.31 -9.97 11.32
C SER A 27 2.93 -9.64 11.89
N SER A 28 2.78 -9.56 13.21
CA SER A 28 1.47 -9.43 13.88
C SER A 28 0.69 -8.16 13.52
N GLU A 29 1.37 -7.08 13.17
CA GLU A 29 0.78 -5.82 12.69
C GLU A 29 0.09 -5.96 11.32
N CYS A 30 0.35 -7.03 10.57
CA CYS A 30 -0.38 -7.34 9.35
C CYS A 30 -1.71 -8.06 9.59
N TYR A 31 -2.01 -8.40 10.84
CA TYR A 31 -3.27 -9.00 11.27
C TYR A 31 -4.02 -8.12 12.27
N ASN A 32 -3.28 -7.38 13.10
CA ASN A 32 -3.82 -6.55 14.17
C ASN A 32 -3.60 -5.07 13.82
N TYR A 33 -4.57 -4.49 13.11
CA TYR A 33 -4.59 -3.08 12.73
C TYR A 33 -6.01 -2.54 12.75
N GLU A 34 -6.14 -1.22 12.93
CA GLU A 34 -7.37 -0.47 12.73
C GLU A 34 -7.47 0.04 11.29
N VAL A 35 -8.69 0.27 10.80
CA VAL A 35 -8.93 0.71 9.43
C VAL A 35 -9.25 2.20 9.41
N LEU A 36 -8.60 2.93 8.51
CA LEU A 36 -8.91 4.31 8.15
C LEU A 36 -9.61 4.29 6.80
N ASN A 37 -10.94 4.37 6.79
CA ASN A 37 -11.80 4.23 5.61
C ASN A 37 -12.66 5.46 5.30
N GLU A 38 -12.59 6.50 6.12
CA GLU A 38 -13.46 7.65 6.00
C GLU A 38 -13.16 8.40 4.69
N SER A 39 -14.19 8.66 3.87
CA SER A 39 -14.04 9.43 2.61
C SER A 39 -13.44 10.82 2.84
N SER A 40 -13.62 11.37 4.04
CA SER A 40 -12.97 12.62 4.43
C SER A 40 -11.44 12.54 4.52
N ARG A 41 -10.80 11.37 4.43
CA ARG A 41 -9.32 11.21 4.39
C ARG A 41 -8.74 11.22 2.98
N ALA A 42 -9.59 11.11 1.96
CA ALA A 42 -9.22 11.19 0.55
C ALA A 42 -8.45 12.48 0.25
N THR A 43 -7.39 12.41 -0.56
CA THR A 43 -6.68 13.61 -1.06
C THR A 43 -7.60 14.51 -1.90
N THR A 44 -8.65 13.93 -2.48
CA THR A 44 -9.66 14.67 -3.24
C THR A 44 -10.70 15.37 -2.39
N TYR A 45 -10.88 14.97 -1.13
CA TYR A 45 -11.84 15.60 -0.22
C TYR A 45 -11.49 17.08 -0.03
N GLN A 46 -12.40 17.95 -0.46
CA GLN A 46 -12.25 19.40 -0.42
C GLN A 46 -12.79 19.99 0.87
N GLY A 47 -12.10 21.03 1.34
CA GLY A 47 -12.48 21.72 2.57
C GLY A 47 -11.95 21.02 3.81
N PHE A 48 -12.22 21.65 4.95
CA PHE A 48 -11.83 21.13 6.25
C PHE A 48 -13.02 21.24 7.18
N THR A 49 -13.25 20.18 7.94
CA THR A 49 -14.34 20.06 8.93
C THR A 49 -13.76 19.95 10.34
N PHE A 50 -12.59 20.57 10.54
CA PHE A 50 -11.81 20.52 11.79
C PHE A 50 -11.50 19.10 12.29
N LEU A 51 -11.40 18.12 11.38
CA LEU A 51 -11.01 16.75 11.72
C LEU A 51 -9.50 16.67 11.97
N CYS A 52 -9.12 15.81 12.91
CA CYS A 52 -7.73 15.68 13.33
C CYS A 52 -7.43 14.28 13.92
N ASP A 53 -6.17 13.87 13.86
CA ASP A 53 -5.71 12.55 14.32
C ASP A 53 -4.96 12.61 15.67
N PHE A 54 -5.32 13.54 16.55
CA PHE A 54 -4.67 13.75 17.86
C PHE A 54 -4.90 12.62 18.88
N ARG A 55 -5.72 11.62 18.53
CA ARG A 55 -6.07 10.45 19.36
C ARG A 55 -5.60 9.12 18.78
N LEU A 56 -5.00 9.11 17.59
CA LEU A 56 -4.53 7.85 17.00
C LEU A 56 -3.37 7.29 17.83
N SER A 57 -3.36 5.96 18.00
CA SER A 57 -2.24 5.24 18.60
C SER A 57 -2.33 3.77 18.19
N GLY A 58 -1.39 3.31 17.39
CA GLY A 58 -1.35 1.91 16.97
C GLY A 58 -1.06 1.72 15.48
N TRP A 59 -1.36 0.53 14.99
CA TRP A 59 -1.20 0.17 13.58
C TRP A 59 -2.50 0.42 12.82
N TYR A 60 -2.39 1.13 11.70
CA TYR A 60 -3.52 1.53 10.88
C TYR A 60 -3.33 1.11 9.43
N ARG A 61 -4.43 0.82 8.73
CA ARG A 61 -4.47 0.55 7.29
C ARG A 61 -5.43 1.51 6.61
N PHE A 62 -5.01 2.14 5.52
CA PHE A 62 -5.94 2.85 4.63
C PHE A 62 -6.75 1.86 3.79
N HIS A 63 -8.06 2.05 3.72
CA HIS A 63 -8.96 1.25 2.90
C HIS A 63 -10.19 2.05 2.41
N GLY A 64 -11.02 1.46 1.56
CA GLY A 64 -12.26 2.08 1.08
C GLY A 64 -12.03 3.44 0.41
N GLU A 65 -12.91 4.40 0.73
CA GLU A 65 -12.90 5.75 0.15
C GLU A 65 -11.67 6.58 0.52
N ALA A 66 -11.03 6.27 1.65
CA ALA A 66 -9.76 6.89 2.00
C ALA A 66 -8.63 6.50 1.02
N GLY A 67 -8.80 5.43 0.24
CA GLY A 67 -7.79 4.88 -0.65
C GLY A 67 -7.06 3.68 -0.04
N SER A 68 -5.94 3.30 -0.64
CA SER A 68 -5.19 2.08 -0.27
C SER A 68 -3.91 2.35 0.50
N ARG A 69 -3.44 3.60 0.52
CA ARG A 69 -2.19 4.01 1.17
C ARG A 69 -2.13 5.51 1.39
N MET A 70 -1.19 5.96 2.21
CA MET A 70 -0.83 7.38 2.32
C MET A 70 -0.28 7.89 0.97
N PRO A 71 -0.62 9.11 0.51
CA PRO A 71 -0.01 9.67 -0.69
C PRO A 71 1.48 9.92 -0.50
N GLN A 72 2.26 9.82 -1.58
CA GLN A 72 3.72 10.03 -1.58
C GLN A 72 4.12 11.39 -2.15
N SER A 73 3.12 12.20 -2.50
CA SER A 73 3.27 13.54 -3.03
C SER A 73 2.55 14.53 -2.12
N CYS A 74 2.99 15.77 -2.19
CA CYS A 74 2.42 16.87 -1.44
C CYS A 74 0.91 16.98 -1.65
N VAL A 75 0.16 16.95 -0.55
CA VAL A 75 -1.28 17.21 -0.55
C VAL A 75 -1.50 18.69 -0.21
N PRO A 76 -2.20 19.48 -1.03
CA PRO A 76 -2.47 20.89 -0.73
C PRO A 76 -3.19 21.07 0.60
N SER A 77 -2.98 22.19 1.30
CA SER A 77 -3.73 22.55 2.51
C SER A 77 -5.25 22.52 2.28
N ARG A 78 -6.02 22.28 3.36
CA ARG A 78 -7.51 22.18 3.33
C ARG A 78 -8.01 21.00 2.49
N ARG A 79 -7.36 19.86 2.67
CA ARG A 79 -7.71 18.54 2.14
C ARG A 79 -7.80 17.54 3.27
N CYS A 80 -8.37 16.37 3.00
CA CYS A 80 -8.49 15.29 3.98
C CYS A 80 -9.23 15.70 5.27
N GLY A 81 -10.17 16.66 5.16
CA GLY A 81 -10.99 17.13 6.27
C GLY A 81 -10.24 17.98 7.29
N THR A 82 -9.01 18.39 6.99
CA THR A 82 -8.12 19.12 7.91
C THR A 82 -7.41 20.29 7.24
N THR A 83 -6.82 21.21 8.02
CA THR A 83 -6.04 22.32 7.44
C THR A 83 -4.62 21.91 7.08
N GLU A 84 -4.00 20.99 7.82
CA GLU A 84 -2.64 20.50 7.59
C GLU A 84 -2.61 19.00 7.24
N PRO A 85 -2.87 18.62 5.97
CA PRO A 85 -2.90 17.23 5.55
C PRO A 85 -1.52 16.58 5.57
N GLY A 86 -1.45 15.36 6.10
CA GLY A 86 -0.26 14.54 6.21
C GLY A 86 -0.07 13.61 5.02
N TRP A 87 1.13 13.57 4.47
CA TRP A 87 1.55 12.72 3.36
C TRP A 87 2.94 12.13 3.60
N LEU A 88 3.24 10.99 2.98
CA LEU A 88 4.47 10.25 3.21
C LEU A 88 5.61 10.87 2.39
N ASN A 89 6.63 11.39 3.07
CA ASN A 89 7.83 11.91 2.41
C ASN A 89 8.81 10.76 2.14
N GLY A 90 8.67 10.15 0.95
CA GLY A 90 9.54 9.08 0.46
C GLY A 90 8.78 7.87 -0.10
N SER A 91 9.52 6.79 -0.36
CA SER A 91 8.96 5.54 -0.86
C SER A 91 8.31 4.71 0.25
N HIS A 92 7.18 4.07 -0.06
CA HIS A 92 6.70 2.94 0.76
C HIS A 92 7.72 1.79 0.71
N PRO A 93 7.91 1.02 1.79
CA PRO A 93 8.82 -0.12 1.81
C PRO A 93 8.39 -1.24 0.86
N SER A 94 9.37 -2.04 0.44
CA SER A 94 9.17 -3.40 -0.05
C SER A 94 8.83 -4.37 1.09
N VAL A 95 8.34 -5.57 0.76
CA VAL A 95 8.05 -6.61 1.76
C VAL A 95 9.32 -7.04 2.52
N ALA A 96 10.46 -7.12 1.82
CA ALA A 96 11.73 -7.57 2.38
C ALA A 96 12.34 -6.58 3.39
N GLU A 97 12.02 -5.30 3.28
CA GLU A 97 12.48 -4.26 4.21
C GLU A 97 11.82 -4.34 5.60
N GLY A 98 10.69 -5.04 5.72
CA GLY A 98 9.94 -5.13 6.97
C GLY A 98 9.33 -3.79 7.40
N ALA A 99 9.32 -3.52 8.71
CA ALA A 99 8.84 -2.25 9.26
C ALA A 99 9.98 -1.22 9.25
N VAL A 100 9.80 -0.14 8.49
CA VAL A 100 10.81 0.90 8.31
C VAL A 100 10.32 2.25 8.80
N ARG A 101 11.26 3.06 9.31
CA ARG A 101 10.97 4.44 9.71
C ARG A 101 10.85 5.32 8.46
N ARG A 102 9.78 6.12 8.38
CA ARG A 102 9.53 7.08 7.30
C ARG A 102 9.05 8.41 7.88
N GLN A 103 9.36 9.50 7.20
CA GLN A 103 8.88 10.83 7.56
C GLN A 103 7.50 11.06 6.96
N VAL A 104 6.56 11.56 7.75
CA VAL A 104 5.31 12.17 7.26
C VAL A 104 5.49 13.67 7.32
N CYS A 105 5.20 14.33 6.20
CA CYS A 105 5.13 15.78 6.10
C CYS A 105 3.68 16.23 6.17
N PHE A 106 3.43 17.29 6.92
CA PHE A 106 2.14 17.96 6.98
C PHE A 106 2.21 19.28 6.23
N SER A 107 1.36 19.42 5.22
CA SER A 107 1.32 20.61 4.38
C SER A 107 0.70 21.80 5.13
N GLY A 108 1.17 23.00 4.84
CA GLY A 108 0.54 24.26 5.23
C GLY A 108 0.19 25.10 4.01
N SER A 109 -0.22 26.35 4.23
CA SER A 109 -0.64 27.26 3.15
C SER A 109 0.43 27.54 2.08
N PHE A 110 1.71 27.51 2.46
CA PHE A 110 2.83 27.89 1.59
C PHE A 110 3.99 26.88 1.58
N SER A 111 3.82 25.72 2.22
CA SER A 111 4.87 24.70 2.31
C SER A 111 4.27 23.31 2.31
N CYS A 112 4.84 22.41 1.52
CA CYS A 112 4.47 21.00 1.50
C CYS A 112 4.90 20.23 2.75
N CYS A 113 5.83 20.78 3.55
CA CYS A 113 6.29 20.15 4.78
C CYS A 113 6.48 21.22 5.85
N ARG A 114 5.38 21.86 6.26
CA ARG A 114 5.39 22.85 7.33
C ARG A 114 5.75 22.21 8.67
N ARG A 115 5.23 21.00 8.91
CA ARG A 115 5.56 20.16 10.06
C ARG A 115 5.86 18.75 9.58
N SER A 116 6.51 17.98 10.44
CA SER A 116 6.74 16.57 10.17
C SER A 116 6.75 15.73 11.44
N THR A 117 6.56 14.43 11.26
CA THR A 117 6.79 13.42 12.28
C THR A 117 7.39 12.18 11.63
N PHE A 118 7.96 11.28 12.43
CA PHE A 118 8.39 9.98 11.94
C PHE A 118 7.42 8.90 12.39
N ILE A 119 7.08 8.00 11.47
CA ILE A 119 6.22 6.84 11.70
C ILE A 119 6.97 5.56 11.29
N TYR A 120 6.43 4.41 11.66
CA TYR A 120 6.82 3.14 11.04
C TYR A 120 5.81 2.73 9.97
N VAL A 121 6.32 2.21 8.85
CA VAL A 121 5.50 1.70 7.75
C VAL A 121 5.95 0.28 7.46
N ARG A 122 5.02 -0.65 7.29
CA ARG A 122 5.29 -2.01 6.81
C ARG A 122 4.48 -2.31 5.57
N ASN A 123 5.11 -3.01 4.63
CA ASN A 123 4.44 -3.66 3.52
C ASN A 123 4.07 -5.10 3.89
N CYS A 124 2.78 -5.40 3.98
CA CYS A 124 2.25 -6.73 4.29
C CYS A 124 2.00 -7.59 3.03
N GLY A 125 2.52 -7.17 1.88
CA GLY A 125 2.31 -7.79 0.57
C GLY A 125 1.16 -7.13 -0.19
N ALA A 126 -0.07 -7.30 0.29
CA ALA A 126 -1.26 -6.78 -0.38
C ALA A 126 -1.63 -5.33 0.03
N PHE A 127 -1.12 -4.86 1.16
CA PHE A 127 -1.43 -3.54 1.70
C PHE A 127 -0.30 -3.03 2.60
N PHE A 128 -0.37 -1.75 2.94
CA PHE A 128 0.53 -1.11 3.88
C PHE A 128 -0.15 -0.90 5.22
N VAL A 129 0.60 -1.08 6.30
CA VAL A 129 0.21 -0.66 7.65
C VAL A 129 1.16 0.39 8.17
N TYR A 130 0.60 1.32 8.94
CA TYR A 130 1.27 2.51 9.43
C TYR A 130 1.15 2.54 10.95
N ARG A 131 2.27 2.55 11.66
CA ARG A 131 2.27 2.79 13.10
C ARG A 131 2.15 4.30 13.32
N LEU A 132 0.95 4.76 13.63
CA LEU A 132 0.62 6.16 13.81
C LEU A 132 0.46 6.46 15.29
N ASP A 133 1.04 7.57 15.71
CA ASP A 133 0.84 8.16 17.03
C ASP A 133 0.05 9.48 16.88
N ARG A 134 -0.37 10.05 18.01
CA ARG A 134 -1.08 11.32 18.04
C ARG A 134 -0.33 12.39 17.25
N THR A 135 -1.05 13.14 16.42
CA THR A 135 -0.47 14.29 15.74
C THR A 135 -0.11 15.41 16.75
N PRO A 136 0.87 16.28 16.43
CA PRO A 136 1.29 17.37 17.34
C PRO A 136 0.22 18.44 17.64
N GLY A 137 -0.96 18.38 17.01
CA GLY A 137 -2.04 19.33 17.19
C GLY A 137 -3.34 18.90 16.48
N CYS A 138 -4.48 19.45 16.92
CA CYS A 138 -5.79 19.11 16.34
C CYS A 138 -6.12 19.96 15.11
N PHE A 139 -5.24 19.89 14.12
CA PHE A 139 -5.39 20.50 12.80
C PHE A 139 -4.52 19.80 11.75
N LEU A 140 -4.00 18.63 12.14
CA LEU A 140 -3.22 17.72 11.33
C LEU A 140 -3.95 16.37 11.28
N ARG A 141 -3.99 15.77 10.09
CA ARG A 141 -4.62 14.48 9.84
C ARG A 141 -3.88 13.74 8.73
N TYR A 142 -3.72 12.43 8.85
CA TYR A 142 -3.09 11.60 7.83
C TYR A 142 -4.06 11.38 6.66
N CYS A 143 -3.62 11.72 5.46
CA CYS A 143 -4.38 11.50 4.23
C CYS A 143 -4.21 10.07 3.72
N GLY A 144 -5.26 9.57 3.08
CA GLY A 144 -5.16 8.45 2.16
C GLY A 144 -5.26 8.92 0.71
N ASN A 145 -4.78 8.11 -0.22
CA ASN A 145 -4.64 8.47 -1.63
C ASN A 145 -5.94 8.37 -2.47
N GLY A 146 -7.12 8.15 -1.89
CA GLY A 146 -8.38 8.00 -2.63
C GLY A 146 -8.95 9.34 -3.15
N ILE A 147 -9.62 9.45 -4.30
CA ILE A 147 -9.69 8.58 -5.49
C ILE A 147 -9.25 9.42 -6.73
N PRO A 148 -8.80 8.83 -7.87
CA PRO A 148 -9.78 8.46 -8.90
C PRO A 148 -9.47 7.15 -9.64
N PRO A 149 -10.49 6.36 -10.03
CA PRO A 149 -10.64 6.14 -11.47
C PRO A 149 -12.06 6.48 -11.93
N THR A 150 -12.18 7.60 -12.61
CA THR A 150 -13.15 7.73 -13.70
C THR A 150 -12.34 7.95 -14.97
N THR A 151 -12.37 7.01 -15.91
CA THR A 151 -12.10 7.33 -17.32
C THR A 151 -13.23 6.73 -18.15
N PRO A 152 -13.75 7.44 -19.17
CA PRO A 152 -13.03 8.42 -19.99
C PRO A 152 -13.50 9.87 -19.83
N VAL A 153 -12.52 10.76 -19.87
CA VAL A 153 -12.67 12.18 -20.18
C VAL A 153 -13.23 12.28 -21.61
N ASN A 154 -14.46 12.76 -21.76
CA ASN A 154 -14.97 13.18 -23.06
C ASN A 154 -14.61 14.66 -23.26
N VAL A 155 -13.37 14.92 -23.65
CA VAL A 155 -12.99 16.23 -24.19
C VAL A 155 -13.00 16.08 -25.70
N SER A 156 -14.15 16.36 -26.28
CA SER A 156 -14.22 16.72 -27.68
C SER A 156 -13.24 17.88 -27.91
N ASN A 157 -12.37 17.71 -28.90
CA ASN A 157 -11.37 18.65 -29.41
C ASN A 157 -10.02 18.69 -28.68
N ALA A 158 -9.17 17.72 -29.02
CA ALA A 158 -7.75 17.99 -29.27
C ALA A 158 -7.38 17.35 -30.62
N SER A 159 -7.20 18.20 -31.63
CA SER A 159 -6.83 17.81 -32.99
C SER A 159 -5.32 17.66 -33.13
N LEU A 160 -4.89 16.53 -33.70
CA LEU A 160 -3.66 16.28 -34.49
C LEU A 160 -2.32 16.38 -33.72
N ALA A 161 -1.35 15.48 -33.84
CA ALA A 161 -1.03 14.54 -34.91
C ALA A 161 -0.28 13.32 -34.34
N ALA A 162 -0.65 12.11 -34.76
CA ALA A 162 0.09 10.89 -34.51
C ALA A 162 0.79 10.45 -35.80
N THR A 163 2.10 10.29 -35.75
CA THR A 163 2.91 9.61 -36.77
C THR A 163 2.92 8.10 -36.51
N PRO A 164 2.87 7.23 -37.53
CA PRO A 164 2.93 5.78 -37.32
C PRO A 164 4.38 5.29 -37.27
N SER A 165 4.76 4.62 -36.18
CA SER A 165 5.96 3.76 -36.14
C SER A 165 5.50 2.31 -36.08
N SER A 166 5.74 1.60 -37.17
CA SER A 166 5.47 0.17 -37.34
C SER A 166 6.57 -0.68 -36.69
N SER A 167 6.19 -1.63 -35.84
CA SER A 167 6.99 -2.85 -35.58
C SER A 167 6.08 -4.02 -35.21
N PRO A 168 6.48 -5.27 -35.54
CA PRO A 168 5.54 -6.37 -35.72
C PRO A 168 5.30 -7.15 -34.42
N ALA A 169 4.06 -7.63 -34.28
CA ALA A 169 3.60 -8.49 -33.20
C ALA A 169 4.35 -9.83 -33.18
N SER A 170 4.99 -10.15 -32.06
CA SER A 170 5.48 -11.50 -31.76
C SER A 170 4.35 -12.35 -31.21
N ARG A 171 4.06 -13.44 -31.93
CA ARG A 171 2.98 -14.39 -31.69
C ARG A 171 3.42 -15.37 -30.60
N HIS A 172 2.84 -15.29 -29.39
CA HIS A 172 2.97 -16.33 -28.37
C HIS A 172 1.69 -17.16 -28.33
N THR A 173 1.84 -18.46 -28.59
CA THR A 173 0.80 -19.49 -28.47
C THR A 173 0.55 -19.83 -27.00
N PRO A 174 -0.71 -19.97 -26.54
CA PRO A 174 -1.00 -20.38 -25.17
C PRO A 174 -0.79 -21.89 -24.96
N ILE A 175 -0.05 -22.21 -23.90
CA ILE A 175 0.12 -23.55 -23.32
C ILE A 175 -1.11 -23.83 -22.43
N PRO A 176 -1.74 -25.01 -22.48
CA PRO A 176 -2.86 -25.33 -21.60
C PRO A 176 -2.31 -25.84 -20.26
N THR A 177 -2.52 -25.10 -19.18
CA THR A 177 -2.41 -25.64 -17.82
C THR A 177 -3.75 -25.56 -17.12
N LEU A 178 -4.26 -26.76 -16.83
CA LEU A 178 -5.49 -27.07 -16.13
C LEU A 178 -5.23 -26.98 -14.60
N PHE A 179 -6.27 -26.54 -13.87
CA PHE A 179 -6.47 -26.56 -12.41
C PHE A 179 -6.28 -25.24 -11.61
N SER A 180 -7.44 -24.60 -11.42
CA SER A 180 -7.97 -24.01 -10.18
C SER A 180 -7.43 -22.66 -9.66
N THR A 181 -8.00 -21.55 -10.17
CA THR A 181 -8.26 -20.30 -9.39
C THR A 181 -9.38 -19.42 -9.98
N PHE A 182 -10.41 -19.99 -10.64
CA PHE A 182 -11.49 -19.18 -11.22
C PHE A 182 -12.34 -18.41 -10.18
N GLU A 183 -12.25 -18.76 -8.90
CA GLU A 183 -13.01 -18.10 -7.82
C GLU A 183 -12.51 -16.68 -7.49
N CYS A 184 -11.32 -16.28 -7.94
CA CYS A 184 -10.82 -14.91 -7.72
C CYS A 184 -11.15 -13.93 -8.86
N TYR A 185 -11.66 -14.42 -9.98
CA TYR A 185 -11.92 -13.60 -11.19
C TYR A 185 -13.40 -13.30 -11.42
N ASN A 186 -14.29 -13.96 -10.69
CA ASN A 186 -15.72 -13.75 -10.80
C ASN A 186 -16.27 -13.32 -9.43
N TYR A 187 -16.13 -12.04 -9.12
CA TYR A 187 -16.66 -11.43 -7.90
C TYR A 187 -17.49 -10.20 -8.25
N THR A 188 -18.51 -9.94 -7.45
CA THR A 188 -19.26 -8.69 -7.48
C THR A 188 -18.64 -7.71 -6.49
N ILE A 189 -18.37 -6.48 -6.95
CA ILE A 189 -17.93 -5.41 -6.05
C ILE A 189 -19.16 -4.92 -5.31
N LEU A 190 -19.18 -5.10 -4.00
CA LEU A 190 -20.19 -4.56 -3.11
C LEU A 190 -19.72 -3.18 -2.65
N ASN A 191 -20.13 -2.13 -3.39
CA ASN A 191 -19.71 -0.74 -3.16
C ASN A 191 -20.78 0.10 -2.47
N GLU A 192 -21.83 -0.52 -1.94
CA GLU A 192 -22.90 0.19 -1.27
C GLU A 192 -22.43 0.73 0.11
N SER A 193 -22.84 1.95 0.43
CA SER A 193 -22.38 2.68 1.63
C SER A 193 -22.88 2.07 2.94
N ASP A 194 -23.97 1.30 2.90
CA ASP A 194 -24.55 0.53 4.00
C ASP A 194 -23.67 -0.67 4.42
N ARG A 195 -22.72 -1.08 3.58
CA ARG A 195 -21.77 -2.15 3.87
C ARG A 195 -20.47 -1.66 4.52
N ALA A 196 -20.28 -0.34 4.66
CA ALA A 196 -19.10 0.22 5.30
C ALA A 196 -19.17 0.07 6.83
N GLN A 197 -18.04 -0.28 7.47
CA GLN A 197 -17.91 -0.18 8.92
C GLN A 197 -18.06 1.28 9.33
N GLY A 198 -19.12 1.59 10.10
CA GLY A 198 -19.47 2.94 10.52
C GLY A 198 -20.72 3.53 9.84
N TYR A 199 -21.42 2.76 8.97
CA TYR A 199 -22.71 3.19 8.45
C TYR A 199 -23.71 3.42 9.61
N GLN A 200 -24.19 4.66 9.73
CA GLN A 200 -25.32 4.99 10.59
C GLN A 200 -26.55 5.17 9.70
N SER A 201 -27.53 4.27 9.86
CA SER A 201 -28.84 4.42 9.24
C SER A 201 -29.52 5.66 9.83
N SER A 202 -29.70 6.69 9.01
CA SER A 202 -30.54 7.83 9.35
C SER A 202 -32.00 7.44 9.11
N ASN A 203 -32.63 6.84 10.14
CA ASN A 203 -34.08 6.75 10.21
C ASN A 203 -34.65 8.14 10.54
N VAL A 204 -35.38 8.71 9.59
CA VAL A 204 -36.50 9.62 9.83
C VAL A 204 -37.75 8.92 9.36
#